data_AF-A0A117N356-F1
#
_entry.id   AF-A0A117N356-F1
#
_cell.length_a   1.000
_cell.length_b   1.000
_cell.length_c   1.000
_cell.angle_alpha   90.00
_cell.angle_beta   90.00
_cell.angle_gamma   90.00
#
_symmetry.space_group_name_H-M   'P 1'
#
loop_
_entity.id
_entity.type
_entity.pdbx_description
1 polymer ?
#
loop_
_entity_poly.entity_id
_entity_poly.type
_entity_poly.pdbx_seq_one_letter_code
_entity_poly.pdbx_strand_id
1 'polypeptide(L)'
;MGATFNLSAITAALVEAAVDPLRWNAAMEVAARETGSAGALLFDMRGHLPAVPRNAAMEHAFEAYVRDGWIAKDERYRLAPFLDRRGVTTDFDLLTAEEIGRHPFYQDFLKPLDLHGYAAVKIAAGNSFWALSLQRSARQGQFLPDELRELARFSAHLGSVAAMARALG
;
A
#
# COMPACT_ATOMS: atom_id res chain seq x y z
N MET A 1 -10.19 -3.58 21.50
CA MET A 1 -10.99 -2.91 20.45
C MET A 1 -10.01 -2.51 19.37
N GLY A 2 -10.08 -3.15 18.20
CA GLY A 2 -9.20 -2.81 17.07
C GLY A 2 -9.44 -1.38 16.62
N ALA A 3 -8.40 -0.69 16.16
CA ALA A 3 -8.54 0.64 15.60
C ALA A 3 -9.46 0.57 14.37
N THR A 4 -10.53 1.36 14.36
CA THR A 4 -11.42 1.47 13.20
C THR A 4 -10.77 2.41 12.20
N PHE A 5 -10.54 1.94 10.98
CA PHE A 5 -9.97 2.80 9.93
C PHE A 5 -11.03 3.74 9.38
N ASN A 6 -10.63 4.97 9.05
CA ASN A 6 -11.52 5.92 8.39
C ASN A 6 -11.49 5.75 6.87
N LEU A 7 -12.04 4.64 6.39
CA LEU A 7 -11.98 4.25 4.99
C LEU A 7 -12.71 5.21 4.04
N SER A 8 -13.72 5.93 4.52
CA SER A 8 -14.44 6.93 3.72
C SER A 8 -13.56 8.15 3.41
N ALA A 9 -12.75 8.60 4.38
CA ALA A 9 -11.78 9.67 4.14
C ALA A 9 -10.71 9.27 3.13
N ILE A 10 -10.21 8.02 3.21
CA ILE A 10 -9.26 7.49 2.22
C ILE A 10 -9.90 7.46 0.83
N THR A 11 -11.15 6.97 0.73
CA THR A 11 -11.91 6.94 -0.53
C THR A 11 -12.03 8.32 -1.15
N ALA A 12 -12.46 9.32 -0.36
CA ALA A 12 -12.63 10.69 -0.83
C ALA A 12 -11.31 11.26 -1.38
N ALA A 13 -10.21 11.08 -0.64
CA ALA A 13 -8.90 11.57 -1.07
C ALA A 13 -8.42 10.90 -2.38
N LEU A 14 -8.68 9.60 -2.56
CA LEU A 14 -8.36 8.89 -3.80
C LEU A 14 -9.21 9.37 -4.99
N VAL A 15 -10.49 9.66 -4.76
CA VAL A 15 -11.39 10.21 -5.79
C VAL A 15 -10.94 11.62 -6.20
N GLU A 16 -10.60 12.47 -5.25
CA GLU A 16 -10.05 13.80 -5.54
C GLU A 16 -8.76 13.71 -6.36
N ALA A 17 -7.85 12.79 -6.00
CA ALA A 17 -6.60 12.59 -6.72
C ALA A 17 -6.79 11.99 -8.13
N ALA A 18 -7.87 11.24 -8.35
CA ALA A 18 -8.24 10.76 -9.68
C ALA A 18 -8.68 11.91 -10.61
N VAL A 19 -9.22 13.00 -10.06
CA VAL A 19 -9.61 14.22 -10.81
C VAL A 19 -8.43 15.19 -10.94
N ASP A 20 -7.63 15.35 -9.88
CA ASP A 20 -6.45 16.22 -9.84
C ASP A 20 -5.19 15.40 -9.49
N PRO A 21 -4.38 15.01 -10.49
CA PRO A 21 -3.20 14.18 -10.27
C PRO A 21 -2.16 14.78 -9.31
N LEU A 22 -2.17 16.09 -9.07
CA LEU A 22 -1.24 16.71 -8.11
C LEU A 22 -1.56 16.31 -6.66
N ARG A 23 -2.76 15.78 -6.39
CA ARG A 23 -3.22 15.37 -5.05
C ARG A 23 -2.85 13.95 -4.67
N TRP A 24 -2.24 13.17 -5.55
CA TRP A 24 -1.92 11.76 -5.25
C TRP A 24 -1.05 11.58 -4.00
N ASN A 25 -0.05 12.45 -3.79
CA ASN A 25 0.78 12.40 -2.58
C ASN A 25 -0.01 12.78 -1.31
N ALA A 26 -0.92 13.74 -1.41
CA ALA A 26 -1.82 14.10 -0.31
C ALA A 26 -2.79 12.96 0.02
N ALA A 27 -3.27 12.20 -0.98
CA ALA A 27 -4.09 11.02 -0.75
C ALA A 27 -3.31 9.92 0.00
N MET A 28 -2.00 9.77 -0.24
CA MET A 28 -1.15 8.85 0.51
C MET A 28 -0.95 9.31 1.97
N GLU A 29 -0.87 10.63 2.21
CA GLU A 29 -0.84 11.18 3.58
C GLU A 29 -2.11 10.81 4.35
N VAL A 30 -3.28 10.94 3.71
CA VAL A 30 -4.56 10.50 4.28
C VAL A 30 -4.55 8.99 4.52
N ALA A 31 -4.14 8.19 3.53
CA ALA A 31 -4.10 6.73 3.67
C ALA A 31 -3.21 6.27 4.85
N ALA A 32 -2.02 6.87 4.99
CA ALA A 32 -1.12 6.56 6.10
C ALA A 32 -1.75 6.93 7.46
N ARG A 33 -2.26 8.16 7.57
CA ARG A 33 -2.87 8.67 8.81
C ARG A 33 -4.09 7.86 9.25
N GLU A 34 -5.04 7.62 8.35
CA GLU A 34 -6.32 6.97 8.68
C GLU A 34 -6.17 5.45 8.91
N THR A 35 -5.04 4.85 8.54
CA THR A 35 -4.72 3.43 8.83
C THR A 35 -3.73 3.25 9.97
N GLY A 36 -3.29 4.35 10.60
CA GLY A 36 -2.25 4.32 11.62
C GLY A 36 -0.93 3.75 11.12
N SER A 37 -0.61 3.97 9.84
CA SER A 37 0.62 3.52 9.18
C SER A 37 1.72 4.59 9.25
N ALA A 38 2.98 4.16 9.25
CA ALA A 38 4.13 5.06 9.15
C ALA A 38 4.25 5.68 7.75
N GLY A 39 3.83 4.94 6.71
CA GLY A 39 3.91 5.42 5.34
C GLY A 39 2.94 4.72 4.40
N ALA A 40 2.68 5.37 3.27
CA ALA A 40 1.84 4.85 2.21
C ALA A 40 2.41 5.18 0.83
N LEU A 41 2.29 4.23 -0.09
CA LEU A 41 2.64 4.37 -1.50
C LEU A 41 1.56 3.75 -2.38
N LEU A 42 1.40 4.26 -3.60
CA LEU A 42 0.50 3.69 -4.59
C LEU A 42 1.29 3.19 -5.80
N PHE A 43 1.30 1.87 -6.00
CA PHE A 43 1.94 1.27 -7.17
C PHE A 43 0.91 0.99 -8.25
N ASP A 44 1.19 1.43 -9.48
CA ASP A 44 0.40 1.05 -10.64
C ASP A 44 0.97 -0.22 -11.27
N MET A 45 0.26 -1.34 -11.10
CA MET A 45 0.68 -2.65 -11.60
C MET A 45 0.59 -2.75 -13.13
N ARG A 46 0.01 -1.75 -13.79
CA ARG A 46 -0.17 -1.68 -15.25
C ARG A 46 0.49 -0.44 -15.87
N GLY A 47 1.15 0.40 -15.07
CA GLY A 47 2.00 1.50 -15.55
C GLY A 47 1.28 2.72 -16.12
N HIS A 48 0.05 3.01 -15.68
CA HIS A 48 -0.67 4.21 -16.13
C HIS A 48 -0.29 5.48 -15.33
N LEU A 49 0.25 5.34 -14.11
CA LEU A 49 0.71 6.48 -13.32
C LEU A 49 2.13 6.92 -13.74
N PRO A 50 2.38 8.24 -13.90
CA PRO A 50 3.67 8.77 -14.36
C PRO A 50 4.79 8.64 -13.32
N ALA A 51 4.42 8.52 -12.04
CA ALA A 51 5.31 8.30 -10.91
C ALA A 51 4.57 7.48 -9.85
N VAL A 52 5.30 6.94 -8.87
CA VAL A 52 4.72 6.24 -7.70
C VAL A 52 4.32 7.28 -6.65
N PRO A 53 3.03 7.57 -6.43
CA PRO A 53 2.62 8.47 -5.35
C PRO A 53 3.03 7.94 -3.99
N ARG A 54 3.38 8.85 -3.08
CA ARG A 54 3.80 8.51 -1.71
C ARG A 54 3.60 9.67 -0.76
N ASN A 55 3.48 9.35 0.52
CA ASN A 55 3.48 10.37 1.57
C ASN A 55 4.93 10.79 1.91
N ALA A 56 5.10 11.95 2.57
CA ALA A 56 6.44 12.53 2.79
C ALA A 56 7.39 11.60 3.57
N ALA A 57 6.86 10.79 4.49
CA ALA A 57 7.64 9.83 5.27
C ALA A 57 8.30 8.73 4.40
N MET A 58 7.76 8.46 3.22
CA MET A 58 8.27 7.41 2.32
C MET A 58 9.27 7.93 1.28
N GLU A 59 9.55 9.23 1.22
CA GLU A 59 10.44 9.78 0.18
C GLU A 59 11.86 9.21 0.31
N HIS A 60 12.44 9.27 1.51
CA HIS A 60 13.79 8.75 1.74
C HIS A 60 13.90 7.24 1.46
N ALA A 61 12.88 6.48 1.85
CA ALA A 61 12.82 5.05 1.60
C ALA A 61 12.73 4.74 0.10
N PHE A 62 11.94 5.52 -0.66
CA PHE A 62 11.82 5.37 -2.10
C PHE A 62 13.11 5.75 -2.84
N GLU A 63 13.76 6.85 -2.44
CA GLU A 63 15.06 7.25 -3.03
C GLU A 63 16.12 6.15 -2.83
N ALA A 64 16.23 5.60 -1.62
CA ALA A 64 17.12 4.48 -1.34
C ALA A 64 16.74 3.23 -2.15
N TYR A 65 15.44 2.92 -2.26
CA TYR A 65 14.92 1.82 -3.07
C TYR A 65 15.40 1.89 -4.52
N VAL A 66 15.28 3.06 -5.14
CA VAL A 66 15.67 3.30 -6.54
C VAL A 66 17.19 3.34 -6.69
N ARG A 67 17.88 4.13 -5.88
CA ARG A 67 19.34 4.33 -5.96
C ARG A 67 20.10 3.01 -5.84
N ASP A 68 19.69 2.16 -4.90
CA ASP A 68 20.42 0.94 -4.56
C ASP A 68 19.84 -0.31 -5.26
N GLY A 69 18.84 -0.13 -6.14
CA GLY A 69 18.30 -1.19 -6.99
C GLY A 69 17.53 -2.29 -6.24
N TRP A 70 16.85 -1.94 -5.14
CA TRP A 70 16.18 -2.91 -4.27
C TRP A 70 15.04 -3.67 -4.95
N ILE A 71 14.53 -3.16 -6.08
CA ILE A 71 13.52 -3.84 -6.92
C ILE A 71 13.90 -5.28 -7.30
N ALA A 72 15.19 -5.56 -7.51
CA ALA A 72 15.66 -6.89 -7.88
C ALA A 72 15.57 -7.91 -6.74
N LYS A 73 15.36 -7.45 -5.49
CA LYS A 73 15.28 -8.26 -4.27
C LYS A 73 13.92 -8.11 -3.57
N ASP A 74 12.99 -7.35 -4.14
CA ASP A 74 11.68 -7.13 -3.52
C ASP A 74 10.75 -8.33 -3.80
N GLU A 75 10.66 -9.21 -2.81
CA GLU A 75 9.80 -10.39 -2.85
C GLU A 75 8.30 -10.02 -2.89
N ARG A 76 7.93 -8.78 -2.55
CA ARG A 76 6.51 -8.35 -2.51
C ARG A 76 5.86 -8.32 -3.88
N TYR A 77 6.62 -8.27 -4.98
CA TYR A 77 6.02 -8.45 -6.33
C TYR A 77 5.42 -9.84 -6.52
N ARG A 78 5.91 -10.87 -5.82
CA ARG A 78 5.34 -12.22 -5.84
C ARG A 78 4.01 -12.33 -5.08
N LEU A 79 3.64 -11.29 -4.32
CA LEU A 79 2.34 -11.22 -3.64
C LEU A 79 1.20 -10.81 -4.57
N ALA A 80 1.49 -10.38 -5.81
CA ALA A 80 0.46 -9.91 -6.76
C ALA A 80 -0.71 -10.88 -6.97
N PRO A 81 -0.52 -12.22 -7.07
CA PRO A 81 -1.64 -13.16 -7.17
C PRO A 81 -2.50 -13.25 -5.91
N PHE A 82 -1.90 -13.06 -4.73
CA PHE A 82 -2.63 -13.03 -3.45
C PHE A 82 -3.45 -11.76 -3.34
N LEU A 83 -2.85 -10.62 -3.66
CA LEU A 83 -3.49 -9.32 -3.73
C LEU A 83 -4.67 -9.33 -4.70
N ASP A 84 -4.48 -9.89 -5.89
CA ASP A 84 -5.55 -9.97 -6.90
C ASP A 84 -6.73 -10.82 -6.43
N ARG A 85 -6.47 -11.98 -5.81
CA ARG A 85 -7.55 -12.88 -5.37
C ARG A 85 -8.27 -12.41 -4.11
N ARG A 86 -7.54 -11.83 -3.15
CA ARG A 86 -8.05 -11.57 -1.79
C ARG A 86 -8.36 -10.10 -1.53
N GLY A 87 -7.87 -9.20 -2.38
CA GLY A 87 -8.00 -7.75 -2.20
C GLY A 87 -7.03 -7.13 -1.19
N VAL A 88 -6.44 -7.96 -0.31
CA VAL A 88 -5.40 -7.56 0.63
C VAL A 88 -4.34 -8.66 0.73
N THR A 89 -3.09 -8.28 1.00
CA THR A 89 -2.01 -9.23 1.27
C THR A 89 -0.96 -8.63 2.20
N THR A 90 -0.15 -9.46 2.84
CA THR A 90 0.96 -9.10 3.73
C THR A 90 2.22 -9.90 3.38
N ASP A 91 3.38 -9.53 3.93
CA ASP A 91 4.62 -10.31 3.76
C ASP A 91 4.43 -11.78 4.20
N PHE A 92 3.60 -12.01 5.23
CA PHE A 92 3.32 -13.34 5.78
C PHE A 92 2.44 -14.25 4.91
N ASP A 93 1.87 -13.73 3.81
CA ASP A 93 1.21 -14.59 2.82
C ASP A 93 2.21 -15.37 1.96
N LEU A 94 3.47 -14.93 1.91
CA LEU A 94 4.54 -15.53 1.13
C LEU A 94 5.69 -16.05 1.99
N LEU A 95 6.05 -15.32 3.04
CA LEU A 95 7.27 -15.57 3.82
C LEU A 95 6.94 -15.85 5.29
N THR A 96 7.72 -16.73 5.90
CA THR A 96 7.72 -16.95 7.34
C THR A 96 8.52 -15.86 8.07
N ALA A 97 8.30 -15.73 9.38
CA ALA A 97 9.09 -14.81 10.21
C ALA A 97 10.61 -15.12 10.17
N GLU A 98 10.97 -16.41 10.06
CA GLU A 98 12.35 -16.86 9.93
C GLU A 98 12.98 -16.41 8.61
N GLU A 99 12.25 -16.53 7.49
CA GLU A 99 12.69 -16.06 6.18
C GLU A 99 12.85 -14.53 6.16
N ILE A 100 11.87 -13.78 6.68
CA ILE A 100 11.97 -12.32 6.85
C ILE A 100 13.19 -11.95 7.71
N GLY A 101 13.47 -12.74 8.76
CA GLY A 101 14.60 -12.54 9.67
C GLY A 101 15.99 -12.69 9.03
N ARG A 102 16.10 -13.34 7.87
CA ARG A 102 17.37 -13.56 7.15
C ARG A 102 17.46 -12.87 5.79
N HIS A 103 16.35 -12.39 5.26
CA HIS A 103 16.29 -11.94 3.88
C HIS A 103 16.81 -10.49 3.73
N PRO A 104 17.75 -10.21 2.79
CA PRO A 104 18.42 -8.90 2.68
C PRO A 104 17.47 -7.71 2.48
N PHE A 105 16.39 -7.89 1.70
CA PHE A 105 15.38 -6.84 1.52
C PHE A 105 14.77 -6.36 2.85
N TYR A 106 14.57 -7.27 3.80
CA TYR A 106 13.99 -6.91 5.09
C TYR A 106 15.06 -6.43 6.08
N GLN A 107 16.22 -7.10 6.13
CA GLN A 107 17.25 -6.80 7.13
C GLN A 107 18.13 -5.60 6.77
N ASP A 108 18.49 -5.44 5.50
CA ASP A 108 19.47 -4.44 5.07
C ASP A 108 18.80 -3.18 4.50
N PHE A 109 17.56 -3.28 4.03
CA PHE A 109 16.81 -2.16 3.47
C PHE A 109 15.68 -1.67 4.38
N LEU A 110 14.68 -2.50 4.67
CA LEU A 110 13.49 -2.04 5.40
C LEU A 110 13.76 -1.75 6.89
N LYS A 111 14.54 -2.61 7.56
CA LYS A 111 14.82 -2.47 9.00
C LYS A 111 15.57 -1.18 9.37
N PRO A 112 16.63 -0.74 8.65
CA PRO A 112 17.26 0.56 8.91
C PRO A 112 16.33 1.76 8.75
N LEU A 113 15.25 1.61 7.97
CA LEU A 113 14.24 2.64 7.73
C LEU A 113 13.06 2.56 8.72
N ASP A 114 13.13 1.69 9.72
CA ASP A 114 12.03 1.37 10.66
C ASP A 114 10.73 1.00 9.91
N LEU A 115 10.84 0.17 8.88
CA LEU A 115 9.70 -0.40 8.14
C LEU A 115 9.62 -1.90 8.42
N HIS A 116 8.63 -2.32 9.20
CA HIS A 116 8.53 -3.68 9.75
C HIS A 116 7.22 -4.38 9.43
N GLY A 117 6.11 -3.64 9.40
CA GLY A 117 4.80 -4.16 9.05
C GLY A 117 4.37 -3.70 7.67
N TYR A 118 3.64 -4.56 6.97
CA TYR A 118 3.20 -4.29 5.61
C TYR A 118 1.83 -4.90 5.32
N ALA A 119 1.02 -4.12 4.63
CA ALA A 119 -0.14 -4.62 3.91
C ALA A 119 -0.24 -3.92 2.55
N ALA A 120 -0.58 -4.66 1.51
CA ALA A 120 -1.05 -4.10 0.25
C ALA A 120 -2.55 -4.29 0.11
N VAL A 121 -3.23 -3.23 -0.34
CA VAL A 121 -4.67 -3.22 -0.61
C VAL A 121 -4.90 -2.98 -2.10
N LYS A 122 -5.70 -3.83 -2.73
CA LYS A 122 -6.00 -3.73 -4.16
C LYS A 122 -7.02 -2.63 -4.40
N ILE A 123 -6.73 -1.79 -5.39
CA ILE A 123 -7.68 -0.83 -5.96
C ILE A 123 -7.79 -1.16 -7.44
N ALA A 124 -8.94 -1.67 -7.88
CA ALA A 124 -9.12 -2.10 -9.26
C ALA A 124 -10.48 -1.69 -9.81
N ALA A 125 -10.49 -1.03 -10.98
CA ALA A 125 -11.70 -0.65 -11.71
C ALA A 125 -11.44 -0.71 -13.22
N GLY A 126 -12.24 -1.51 -13.92
CA GLY A 126 -12.05 -1.77 -15.35
C GLY A 126 -10.63 -2.27 -15.64
N ASN A 127 -9.86 -1.49 -16.41
CA ASN A 127 -8.49 -1.85 -16.77
C ASN A 127 -7.42 -1.32 -15.80
N SER A 128 -7.79 -0.75 -14.65
CA SER A 128 -6.84 -0.28 -13.64
C SER A 128 -6.61 -1.36 -12.57
N PHE A 129 -5.35 -1.55 -12.16
CA PHE A 129 -4.98 -2.35 -11.00
C PHE A 129 -3.84 -1.64 -10.28
N TRP A 130 -4.17 -1.05 -9.12
CA TRP A 130 -3.23 -0.40 -8.24
C TRP A 130 -3.10 -1.17 -6.91
N ALA A 131 -1.92 -1.08 -6.31
CA ALA A 131 -1.63 -1.60 -4.99
C ALA A 131 -1.33 -0.43 -4.04
N LEU A 132 -2.24 -0.16 -3.11
CA LEU A 132 -1.99 0.75 -2.00
C LEU A 132 -1.14 0.00 -0.97
N SER A 133 0.14 0.32 -0.93
CA SER A 133 1.13 -0.22 -0.01
C SER A 133 1.14 0.60 1.27
N LEU A 134 0.75 -0.02 2.39
CA LEU A 134 0.80 0.56 3.73
C LEU A 134 1.98 -0.03 4.51
N GLN A 135 2.79 0.82 5.13
CA GLN A 135 3.98 0.44 5.88
C GLN A 135 3.84 0.84 7.35
N ARG A 136 4.24 -0.03 8.28
CA ARG A 136 4.21 0.19 9.73
C ARG A 136 5.61 0.07 10.31
N SER A 137 5.90 0.89 11.32
CA SER A 137 7.12 0.81 12.11
C SER A 137 7.16 -0.37 13.06
N ALA A 138 8.33 -0.64 13.65
CA ALA A 138 8.48 -1.67 14.68
C ALA A 138 7.49 -1.46 15.84
N ARG A 139 7.29 -0.19 16.24
CA ARG A 139 6.37 0.19 17.32
C ARG A 139 4.90 -0.03 16.95
N GLN A 140 4.54 0.16 15.69
CA GLN A 140 3.17 -0.07 15.20
C GLN A 140 2.88 -1.56 14.99
N GLY A 141 3.91 -2.37 14.75
CA GLY A 141 3.80 -3.80 14.56
C GLY A 141 3.10 -4.20 13.26
N GLN A 142 2.65 -5.44 13.21
CA GLN A 142 1.93 -5.99 12.06
C GLN A 142 0.47 -5.52 12.04
N PHE A 143 -0.17 -5.59 10.88
CA PHE A 143 -1.62 -5.43 10.78
C PHE A 143 -2.32 -6.60 11.47
N LEU A 144 -3.29 -6.29 12.33
CA LEU A 144 -4.08 -7.28 13.04
C LEU A 144 -5.04 -7.99 12.09
N PRO A 145 -5.47 -9.23 12.41
CA PRO A 145 -6.43 -9.96 11.57
C PRO A 145 -7.72 -9.19 11.28
N ASP A 146 -8.20 -8.40 12.24
CA ASP A 146 -9.42 -7.60 12.11
C ASP A 146 -9.22 -6.43 11.16
N GLU A 147 -8.07 -5.75 11.25
CA GLU A 147 -7.66 -4.67 10.35
C GLU A 147 -7.52 -5.19 8.91
N LEU A 148 -6.90 -6.36 8.71
CA LEU A 148 -6.78 -6.98 7.40
C LEU A 148 -8.14 -7.34 6.79
N ARG A 149 -9.09 -7.82 7.61
CA ARG A 149 -10.47 -8.07 7.15
C ARG A 149 -11.17 -6.78 6.75
N GLU A 150 -10.93 -5.69 7.46
CA GLU A 150 -11.47 -4.37 7.12
C GLU A 150 -10.88 -3.84 5.81
N LEU A 151 -9.56 -3.96 5.60
CA LEU A 151 -8.89 -3.59 4.35
C LEU A 151 -9.33 -4.47 3.16
N ALA A 152 -9.60 -5.75 3.39
CA ALA A 152 -10.14 -6.63 2.34
C ALA A 152 -11.54 -6.16 1.88
N ARG A 153 -12.41 -5.78 2.83
CA ARG A 153 -13.73 -5.20 2.51
C ARG A 153 -13.57 -3.86 1.80
N PHE A 154 -12.63 -3.03 2.26
CA PHE A 154 -12.33 -1.75 1.64
C PHE A 154 -11.95 -1.91 0.15
N SER A 155 -11.06 -2.86 -0.16
CA SER A 155 -10.67 -3.20 -1.53
C SER A 155 -11.88 -3.51 -2.42
N ALA A 156 -12.84 -4.29 -1.91
CA ALA A 156 -14.05 -4.65 -2.64
C ALA A 156 -14.95 -3.43 -2.94
N HIS A 157 -14.97 -2.42 -2.06
CA HIS A 157 -15.77 -1.21 -2.25
C HIS A 157 -15.10 -0.17 -3.17
N LEU A 158 -13.77 -0.06 -3.13
CA LEU A 158 -13.02 0.89 -3.93
C LEU A 158 -13.16 0.67 -5.44
N GLY A 159 -13.30 -0.59 -5.89
CA GLY A 159 -13.47 -0.87 -7.31
C GLY A 159 -14.74 -0.24 -7.90
N SER A 160 -15.82 -0.22 -7.11
CA SER A 160 -17.07 0.45 -7.48
C SER A 160 -16.90 1.97 -7.55
N VAL A 161 -16.20 2.57 -6.59
CA VAL A 161 -15.99 4.02 -6.54
C VAL A 161 -15.08 4.51 -7.68
N ALA A 162 -13.99 3.79 -7.96
CA ALA A 162 -13.09 4.13 -9.05
C ALA A 162 -13.76 3.93 -10.43
N ALA A 163 -14.67 2.95 -10.57
CA ALA A 163 -15.49 2.80 -11.76
C ALA A 163 -16.49 3.97 -11.91
N MET A 164 -17.10 4.43 -10.81
CA MET A 164 -18.03 5.57 -10.82
C MET A 164 -17.33 6.90 -11.14
N ALA A 165 -16.17 7.17 -10.55
CA ALA A 165 -15.39 8.38 -10.83
C ALA A 165 -15.00 8.49 -12.32
N ARG A 166 -14.71 7.36 -12.97
CA ARG A 166 -14.44 7.28 -14.41
C ARG A 166 -15.66 7.44 -15.31
N ALA A 167 -16.87 7.19 -14.82
CA ALA A 167 -18.10 7.35 -15.59
C ALA A 167 -18.64 8.79 -15.57
N LEU A 168 -18.15 9.63 -14.66
CA LEU A 168 -18.56 11.02 -14.46
C LEU A 168 -17.56 12.05 -15.02
N GLY A 169 -16.39 11.60 -15.51
CA GLY A 169 -15.44 12.40 -16.29
C GLY A 169 -15.37 11.92 -17.73
#